data_AF-A0A4R9H0X4-F1
#
_entry.id   AF-A0A4R9H0X4-F1
#
_cell.length_a   1.000
_cell.length_b   1.000
_cell.length_c   1.000
_cell.angle_alpha   90.00
_cell.angle_beta   90.00
_cell.angle_gamma   90.00
#
_symmetry.space_group_name_H-M   'P 1'
#
loop_
_entity.id
_entity.type
_entity.pdbx_description
1 polymer ?
#
loop_
_entity_poly.entity_id
_entity_poly.type
_entity_poly.pdbx_seq_one_letter_code
_entity_poly.pdbx_strand_id
1 'polypeptide(L)'
;MRFEHWGPLHFIILFLTAFLGFGLPYFSKRIASSKIKNTIGYVLGIILLLNYLVYVIYRINSGYWQIRYDLPMEFCNWSAIVTSLALFTRNRTLAELSYFWVIAGSIQGVITPDLSVTFPHIYFFIFFIAHSGLVISALYVVFGLELTPRKGAVIRSVLYSQIYVVAALLIDFALDANYGYMREKSAAGSLMDYLGPWPIYIIWMQVLGMIVFTLLYLPFWKKNASD
;
A
#
# COMPACT_ATOMS: atom_id res chain seq x y z
N MET A 1 -16.53 18.91 -5.80
CA MET A 1 -16.65 18.82 -4.33
C MET A 1 -15.53 17.94 -3.81
N ARG A 2 -14.88 18.32 -2.70
CA ARG A 2 -13.82 17.53 -2.05
C ARG A 2 -14.41 16.29 -1.38
N PHE A 3 -13.61 15.23 -1.23
CA PHE A 3 -14.01 14.06 -0.45
C PHE A 3 -14.21 14.44 1.02
N GLU A 4 -15.32 13.99 1.62
CA GLU A 4 -15.65 14.24 3.02
C GLU A 4 -15.13 13.12 3.91
N HIS A 5 -14.26 13.47 4.85
CA HIS A 5 -13.77 12.52 5.85
C HIS A 5 -14.87 12.16 6.82
N TRP A 6 -14.97 10.86 7.16
CA TRP A 6 -15.92 10.33 8.14
C TRP A 6 -17.41 10.53 7.79
N GLY A 7 -17.72 10.87 6.54
CA GLY A 7 -19.10 10.88 6.03
C GLY A 7 -19.63 9.47 5.72
N PRO A 8 -20.92 9.33 5.37
CA PRO A 8 -21.52 8.03 5.04
C PRO A 8 -20.77 7.26 3.94
N LEU A 9 -20.34 7.97 2.89
CA LEU A 9 -19.57 7.36 1.80
C LEU A 9 -18.23 6.81 2.29
N HIS A 10 -17.54 7.53 3.18
CA HIS A 10 -16.27 7.07 3.75
C HIS A 10 -16.46 5.81 4.60
N PHE A 11 -17.49 5.77 5.45
CA PHE A 11 -17.81 4.57 6.23
C PHE A 11 -18.16 3.37 5.35
N ILE A 12 -18.88 3.57 4.24
CA ILE A 12 -19.15 2.49 3.27
C ILE A 12 -17.84 1.95 2.69
N ILE A 13 -16.91 2.82 2.30
CA ILE A 13 -15.61 2.40 1.76
C ILE A 13 -14.79 1.64 2.79
N LEU A 14 -14.72 2.12 4.03
CA LEU A 14 -14.04 1.45 5.13
C LEU A 14 -14.64 0.06 5.39
N PHE A 15 -15.97 0.00 5.46
CA PHE A 15 -16.70 -1.26 5.62
C PHE A 15 -16.41 -2.23 4.48
N LEU A 16 -16.51 -1.80 3.22
CA LEU A 16 -16.25 -2.66 2.06
C LEU A 16 -14.79 -3.12 2.01
N THR A 17 -13.85 -2.23 2.36
CA THR A 17 -12.42 -2.57 2.41
C THR A 17 -12.16 -3.64 3.46
N ALA A 18 -12.72 -3.50 4.67
CA ALA A 18 -12.60 -4.50 5.72
C ALA A 18 -13.34 -5.81 5.35
N PHE A 19 -14.59 -5.70 4.88
CA PHE A 19 -15.42 -6.84 4.51
C PHE A 19 -14.75 -7.70 3.43
N LEU A 20 -14.26 -7.08 2.36
CA LEU A 20 -13.54 -7.80 1.30
C LEU A 20 -12.16 -8.24 1.78
N GLY A 21 -11.44 -7.39 2.52
CA GLY A 21 -10.10 -7.65 3.01
C GLY A 21 -10.00 -8.86 3.93
N PHE A 22 -11.03 -9.12 4.74
CA PHE A 22 -11.10 -10.29 5.62
C PHE A 22 -11.95 -11.42 5.05
N GLY A 23 -13.07 -11.09 4.41
CA GLY A 23 -14.00 -12.09 3.86
C GLY A 23 -13.39 -12.89 2.72
N LEU A 24 -12.72 -12.23 1.78
CA LEU A 24 -12.19 -12.89 0.59
C LEU A 24 -11.07 -13.91 0.93
N PRO A 25 -10.08 -13.60 1.79
CA PRO A 25 -9.15 -14.61 2.31
C PRO A 25 -9.83 -15.73 3.11
N TYR A 26 -10.81 -15.39 3.96
CA TYR A 26 -11.52 -16.37 4.81
C TYR A 26 -12.27 -17.42 3.98
N PHE A 27 -13.07 -16.99 3.00
CA PHE A 27 -13.80 -17.91 2.12
C PHE A 27 -12.85 -18.70 1.23
N SER A 28 -11.81 -18.06 0.70
CA SER A 28 -10.82 -18.72 -0.13
C SER A 28 -10.09 -19.83 0.64
N LYS A 29 -9.76 -19.60 1.91
CA LYS A 29 -9.13 -20.63 2.75
C LYS A 29 -10.05 -21.82 3.01
N ARG A 30 -11.35 -21.59 3.23
CA ARG A 30 -12.31 -22.64 3.60
C ARG A 30 -12.83 -23.47 2.44
N ILE A 31 -13.07 -22.84 1.28
CA ILE A 31 -13.91 -23.43 0.23
C ILE A 31 -13.20 -23.48 -1.13
N ALA A 32 -12.22 -22.59 -1.38
CA ALA A 32 -11.61 -22.49 -2.69
C ALA A 32 -10.50 -23.52 -2.92
N SER A 33 -10.49 -24.12 -4.11
CA SER A 33 -9.37 -24.94 -4.59
C SER A 33 -8.12 -24.08 -4.82
N SER A 34 -6.94 -24.71 -4.86
CA SER A 34 -5.67 -24.01 -5.15
C SER A 34 -5.71 -23.24 -6.47
N LYS A 35 -6.41 -23.75 -7.49
CA LYS A 35 -6.57 -23.06 -8.77
C LYS A 35 -7.38 -21.77 -8.61
N ILE A 36 -8.50 -21.81 -7.88
CA ILE A 36 -9.32 -20.62 -7.62
C ILE A 36 -8.54 -19.61 -6.78
N LYS A 37 -7.85 -20.08 -5.72
CA LYS A 37 -6.99 -19.21 -4.90
C LYS A 37 -5.99 -18.46 -5.78
N ASN A 38 -5.39 -19.16 -6.75
CA ASN A 38 -4.43 -18.59 -7.67
C ASN A 38 -5.05 -17.59 -8.63
N THR A 39 -6.18 -17.93 -9.27
CA THR A 39 -6.90 -17.03 -10.16
C THR A 39 -7.29 -15.73 -9.47
N ILE A 40 -7.84 -15.80 -8.25
CA ILE A 40 -8.16 -14.60 -7.46
C ILE A 40 -6.92 -13.73 -7.27
N GLY A 41 -5.79 -14.34 -6.92
CA GLY A 41 -4.55 -13.61 -6.75
C GLY A 41 -4.06 -12.93 -8.04
N TYR A 42 -4.14 -13.62 -9.17
CA TYR A 42 -3.80 -13.02 -10.47
C TYR A 42 -4.71 -11.85 -10.82
N VAL A 43 -6.02 -12.00 -10.62
CA VAL A 43 -7.01 -10.92 -10.87
C VAL A 43 -6.71 -9.70 -10.02
N LEU A 44 -6.48 -9.88 -8.71
CA LEU A 44 -6.13 -8.78 -7.81
C LEU A 44 -4.85 -8.05 -8.27
N GLY A 45 -3.78 -8.81 -8.60
CA GLY A 45 -2.52 -8.22 -9.04
C GLY A 45 -2.65 -7.47 -10.37
N ILE A 46 -3.46 -7.99 -11.30
CA ILE A 46 -3.76 -7.33 -12.59
C ILE A 46 -4.56 -6.05 -12.35
N ILE A 47 -5.57 -6.06 -11.48
CA ILE A 47 -6.37 -4.86 -11.16
C ILE A 47 -5.46 -3.73 -10.65
N LEU A 48 -4.52 -4.03 -9.75
CA LEU A 48 -3.59 -3.02 -9.23
C LEU A 48 -2.74 -2.39 -10.34
N LEU A 49 -2.17 -3.21 -11.22
CA LEU A 49 -1.31 -2.74 -12.31
C LEU A 49 -2.11 -1.97 -13.37
N LEU A 50 -3.28 -2.49 -13.76
CA LEU A 50 -4.17 -1.81 -14.70
C LEU A 50 -4.68 -0.49 -14.14
N ASN A 51 -4.97 -0.41 -12.84
CA ASN A 51 -5.38 0.84 -12.21
C ASN A 51 -4.30 1.92 -12.31
N TYR A 52 -3.03 1.54 -12.11
CA TYR A 52 -1.90 2.46 -12.31
C TYR A 52 -1.78 2.90 -13.78
N LEU A 53 -1.95 2.00 -14.74
CA LEU A 53 -1.97 2.37 -16.16
C LEU A 53 -3.13 3.32 -16.50
N VAL A 54 -4.32 3.07 -15.96
CA VAL A 54 -5.48 3.95 -16.11
C VAL A 54 -5.20 5.33 -15.51
N TYR A 55 -4.55 5.41 -14.35
CA TYR A 55 -4.10 6.68 -13.77
C TYR A 55 -3.18 7.45 -14.71
N VAL A 56 -2.13 6.80 -15.23
CA VAL A 56 -1.16 7.44 -16.15
C VAL A 56 -1.85 7.93 -17.43
N ILE A 57 -2.66 7.09 -18.07
CA ILE A 57 -3.41 7.45 -19.28
C ILE A 57 -4.35 8.62 -19.00
N TYR A 58 -5.08 8.59 -17.88
CA TYR A 58 -5.99 9.65 -17.49
C TYR A 58 -5.26 11.00 -17.31
N ARG A 59 -4.10 10.98 -16.64
CA ARG A 59 -3.28 12.18 -16.40
C ARG A 59 -2.69 12.74 -17.71
N ILE A 60 -2.22 11.87 -18.61
CA ILE A 60 -1.71 12.26 -19.93
C ILE A 60 -2.83 12.91 -20.76
N ASN A 61 -3.99 12.24 -20.87
CA ASN A 61 -5.11 12.72 -21.68
C ASN A 61 -5.71 14.02 -21.13
N SER A 62 -5.61 14.23 -19.82
CA SER A 62 -6.07 15.47 -19.18
C SER A 62 -5.03 16.61 -19.26
N GLY A 63 -3.86 16.38 -19.86
CA GLY A 63 -2.79 17.37 -19.99
C GLY A 63 -2.06 17.71 -18.69
N TYR A 64 -2.25 16.91 -17.63
CA TYR A 64 -1.68 17.19 -16.30
C TYR A 64 -0.51 16.28 -15.92
N TRP A 65 -0.16 15.28 -16.74
CA TRP A 65 0.97 14.40 -16.45
C TRP A 65 2.29 15.17 -16.43
N GLN A 66 3.05 15.03 -15.35
CA GLN A 66 4.38 15.62 -15.20
C GLN A 66 5.31 14.64 -14.50
N ILE A 67 6.55 14.55 -14.96
CA ILE A 67 7.57 13.67 -14.37
C ILE A 67 7.84 13.95 -12.89
N ARG A 68 7.51 15.16 -12.41
CA ARG A 68 7.66 15.59 -11.01
C ARG A 68 6.57 15.03 -10.09
N TYR A 69 5.41 14.65 -10.64
CA TYR A 69 4.22 14.25 -9.86
C TYR A 69 3.70 12.85 -10.20
N ASP A 70 4.04 12.31 -11.37
CA ASP A 70 3.34 11.15 -11.94
C ASP A 70 4.22 9.91 -12.20
N LEU A 71 5.52 9.93 -11.85
CA LEU A 71 6.34 8.72 -11.81
C LEU A 71 5.85 7.74 -10.73
N PRO A 72 6.09 6.43 -10.89
CA PRO A 72 5.69 5.40 -9.94
C PRO A 72 6.55 5.39 -8.67
N MET A 73 6.83 6.57 -8.10
CA MET A 73 7.75 6.75 -6.97
C MET A 73 7.06 7.00 -5.63
N GLU A 74 5.73 7.19 -5.63
CA GLU A 74 4.96 7.09 -4.39
C GLU A 74 5.10 5.71 -3.76
N PHE A 75 5.12 5.67 -2.42
CA PHE A 75 5.30 4.42 -1.68
C PHE A 75 4.20 3.39 -1.98
N CYS A 76 2.98 3.85 -2.23
CA CYS A 76 1.87 2.99 -2.64
C CYS A 76 2.08 2.37 -4.02
N ASN A 77 2.75 3.05 -4.96
CA ASN A 77 3.09 2.50 -6.28
C ASN A 77 4.09 1.35 -6.15
N TRP A 78 5.15 1.54 -5.35
CA TRP A 78 6.10 0.47 -5.05
C TRP A 78 5.43 -0.71 -4.35
N SER A 79 4.57 -0.40 -3.38
CA SER A 79 3.79 -1.42 -2.65
C SER A 79 2.85 -2.19 -3.58
N ALA A 80 2.23 -1.53 -4.56
CA ALA A 80 1.38 -2.17 -5.56
C ALA A 80 2.18 -3.12 -6.45
N ILE A 81 3.35 -2.69 -6.96
CA ILE A 81 4.24 -3.54 -7.76
C ILE A 81 4.67 -4.78 -6.96
N VAL A 82 5.16 -4.58 -5.74
CA VAL A 82 5.59 -5.67 -4.84
C VAL A 82 4.44 -6.63 -4.54
N THR A 83 3.25 -6.10 -4.27
CA THR A 83 2.05 -6.90 -3.99
C THR A 83 1.61 -7.71 -5.20
N SER A 84 1.56 -7.11 -6.39
CA SER A 84 1.24 -7.80 -7.63
C SER A 84 2.26 -8.91 -7.93
N LEU A 85 3.55 -8.63 -7.79
CA LEU A 85 4.60 -9.63 -7.97
C LEU A 85 4.49 -10.76 -6.91
N ALA A 86 4.15 -10.46 -5.67
CA ALA A 86 3.87 -11.48 -4.64
C ALA A 86 2.69 -12.39 -5.04
N LEU A 87 1.61 -11.79 -5.54
CA LEU A 87 0.41 -12.51 -6.00
C LEU A 87 0.70 -13.41 -7.22
N PHE A 88 1.62 -13.02 -8.08
CA PHE A 88 1.98 -13.78 -9.29
C PHE A 88 3.02 -14.87 -9.00
N THR A 89 4.08 -14.53 -8.27
CA THR A 89 5.25 -15.40 -8.10
C THR A 89 5.20 -16.26 -6.86
N ARG A 90 4.36 -15.90 -5.88
CA ARG A 90 4.31 -16.52 -4.54
C ARG A 90 5.63 -16.45 -3.79
N ASN A 91 6.47 -15.50 -4.17
CA ASN A 91 7.70 -15.23 -3.46
C ASN A 91 7.38 -14.74 -2.05
N ARG A 92 7.85 -15.46 -1.03
CA ARG A 92 7.59 -15.15 0.38
C ARG A 92 8.18 -13.81 0.83
N THR A 93 9.31 -13.39 0.28
CA THR A 93 9.89 -12.08 0.61
C THR A 93 9.00 -10.96 0.07
N LEU A 94 8.50 -11.08 -1.16
CA LEU A 94 7.55 -10.11 -1.70
C LEU A 94 6.24 -10.10 -0.93
N ALA A 95 5.79 -11.26 -0.43
CA ALA A 95 4.62 -11.36 0.43
C ALA A 95 4.81 -10.63 1.77
N GLU A 96 5.99 -10.79 2.39
CA GLU A 96 6.36 -10.06 3.61
C GLU A 96 6.35 -8.54 3.34
N LEU A 97 7.01 -8.09 2.28
CA LEU A 97 7.03 -6.66 1.91
C LEU A 97 5.63 -6.13 1.64
N SER A 98 4.83 -6.84 0.83
CA SER A 98 3.43 -6.51 0.55
C SER A 98 2.63 -6.29 1.83
N TYR A 99 2.70 -7.23 2.77
CA TYR A 99 1.94 -7.12 4.02
C TYR A 99 2.40 -5.93 4.88
N PHE A 100 3.69 -5.81 5.13
CA PHE A 100 4.20 -4.78 6.03
C PHE A 100 4.07 -3.38 5.44
N TRP A 101 4.45 -3.18 4.17
CA TRP A 101 4.39 -1.86 3.53
C TRP A 101 2.95 -1.38 3.38
N VAL A 102 2.04 -2.26 2.97
CA VAL A 102 0.65 -1.87 2.74
C VAL A 102 -0.09 -1.61 4.04
N ILE A 103 0.01 -2.49 5.04
CA ILE A 103 -0.75 -2.36 6.27
C ILE A 103 -0.17 -1.28 7.19
N ALA A 104 1.15 -1.05 7.19
CA ALA A 104 1.73 0.02 8.01
C ALA A 104 1.66 1.40 7.33
N GLY A 105 1.83 1.45 6.01
CA GLY A 105 1.92 2.69 5.24
C GLY A 105 0.64 2.98 4.46
N SER A 106 0.40 2.20 3.40
CA SER A 106 -0.63 2.51 2.40
C SER A 106 -2.07 2.50 2.92
N ILE A 107 -2.35 1.84 4.04
CA ILE A 107 -3.68 1.86 4.68
C ILE A 107 -4.12 3.28 5.06
N GLN A 108 -3.17 4.19 5.32
CA GLN A 108 -3.47 5.60 5.64
C GLN A 108 -4.22 6.28 4.49
N GLY A 109 -3.97 5.93 3.23
CA GLY A 109 -4.75 6.47 2.12
C GLY A 109 -6.22 6.04 2.12
N VAL A 110 -6.57 4.96 2.83
CA VAL A 110 -7.98 4.56 3.03
C VAL A 110 -8.59 5.27 4.24
N ILE A 111 -7.82 5.46 5.33
CA ILE A 111 -8.32 6.04 6.60
C ILE A 111 -8.37 7.57 6.56
N THR A 112 -7.37 8.20 5.95
CA THR A 112 -7.23 9.65 5.79
C THR A 112 -6.98 9.98 4.32
N PRO A 113 -7.99 9.77 3.45
CA PRO A 113 -7.85 9.96 2.00
C PRO A 113 -7.63 11.43 1.63
N ASP A 114 -6.46 11.75 1.09
CA ASP A 114 -6.22 13.07 0.50
C ASP A 114 -6.74 13.14 -0.95
N LEU A 115 -8.05 13.32 -1.07
CA LEU A 115 -8.76 13.33 -2.35
C LEU A 115 -9.56 14.62 -2.55
N SER A 116 -9.23 15.37 -3.61
CA SER A 116 -9.86 16.64 -3.96
C SER A 116 -11.21 16.52 -4.66
N VAL A 117 -11.62 15.29 -5.00
CA VAL A 117 -12.87 14.96 -5.69
C VAL A 117 -13.67 13.93 -4.90
N THR A 118 -14.96 13.78 -5.21
CA THR A 118 -15.82 12.76 -4.60
C THR A 118 -16.53 11.93 -5.68
N PHE A 119 -17.24 10.88 -5.27
CA PHE A 119 -18.04 10.04 -6.16
C PHE A 119 -19.05 10.90 -6.96
N PRO A 120 -19.26 10.64 -8.26
CA PRO A 120 -18.76 9.53 -9.09
C PRO A 120 -17.55 9.90 -9.97
N HIS A 121 -16.65 10.78 -9.53
CA HIS A 121 -15.51 11.20 -10.36
C HIS A 121 -14.54 10.03 -10.66
N ILE A 122 -13.98 9.94 -11.87
CA ILE A 122 -13.06 8.85 -12.26
C ILE A 122 -11.86 8.70 -11.30
N TYR A 123 -11.29 9.84 -10.89
CA TYR A 123 -10.15 9.88 -9.95
C TYR A 123 -10.49 9.32 -8.56
N PHE A 124 -11.76 9.37 -8.15
CA PHE A 124 -12.21 8.72 -6.91
C PHE A 124 -12.05 7.20 -6.99
N PHE A 125 -12.43 6.58 -8.11
CA PHE A 125 -12.27 5.14 -8.29
C PHE A 125 -10.80 4.75 -8.38
N ILE A 126 -10.01 5.49 -9.16
CA ILE A 126 -8.56 5.26 -9.30
C ILE A 126 -7.89 5.26 -7.91
N PHE A 127 -8.22 6.26 -7.08
CA PHE A 127 -7.65 6.42 -5.75
C PHE A 127 -8.03 5.26 -4.82
N PHE A 128 -9.32 4.91 -4.73
CA PHE A 128 -9.75 3.84 -3.81
C PHE A 128 -9.37 2.44 -4.30
N ILE A 129 -9.30 2.19 -5.60
CA ILE A 129 -8.72 0.94 -6.12
C ILE A 129 -7.23 0.85 -5.74
N ALA A 130 -6.48 1.95 -5.86
CA ALA A 130 -5.06 2.00 -5.51
C ALA A 130 -4.79 1.76 -4.02
N HIS A 131 -5.69 2.16 -3.11
CA HIS A 131 -5.49 2.04 -1.66
C HIS A 131 -6.28 0.88 -1.05
N SER A 132 -7.61 0.84 -1.22
CA SER A 132 -8.44 -0.25 -0.69
C SER A 132 -8.14 -1.57 -1.40
N GLY A 133 -8.03 -1.56 -2.74
CA GLY A 133 -7.67 -2.74 -3.52
C GLY A 133 -6.29 -3.29 -3.12
N LEU A 134 -5.36 -2.40 -2.80
CA LEU A 134 -4.03 -2.77 -2.33
C LEU A 134 -4.05 -3.41 -0.94
N VAL A 135 -4.81 -2.85 0.00
CA VAL A 135 -5.04 -3.44 1.35
C VAL A 135 -5.66 -4.83 1.23
N ILE A 136 -6.73 -4.97 0.45
CA ILE A 136 -7.40 -6.26 0.20
C ILE A 136 -6.40 -7.28 -0.38
N SER A 137 -5.58 -6.85 -1.34
CA SER A 137 -4.58 -7.69 -1.99
C SER A 137 -3.49 -8.16 -1.04
N ALA A 138 -2.95 -7.28 -0.20
CA ALA A 138 -1.93 -7.62 0.79
C ALA A 138 -2.45 -8.61 1.85
N LEU A 139 -3.69 -8.42 2.32
CA LEU A 139 -4.35 -9.37 3.22
C LEU A 139 -4.58 -10.71 2.52
N TYR A 140 -4.95 -10.70 1.24
CA TYR A 140 -5.12 -11.93 0.46
C TYR A 140 -3.83 -12.70 0.26
N VAL A 141 -2.70 -12.02 0.02
CA VAL A 141 -1.37 -12.65 -0.05
C VAL A 141 -1.07 -13.44 1.22
N VAL A 142 -1.26 -12.84 2.40
CA VAL A 142 -0.89 -13.49 3.67
C VAL A 142 -1.91 -14.52 4.12
N PHE A 143 -3.20 -14.20 4.08
CA PHE A 143 -4.25 -15.02 4.68
C PHE A 143 -4.97 -15.93 3.69
N GLY A 144 -5.06 -15.52 2.42
CA GLY A 144 -5.73 -16.30 1.37
C GLY A 144 -4.79 -17.29 0.69
N LEU A 145 -3.58 -16.82 0.36
CA LEU A 145 -2.51 -17.64 -0.23
C LEU A 145 -1.58 -18.26 0.80
N GLU A 146 -1.78 -17.92 2.08
CA GLU A 146 -1.09 -18.53 3.23
C GLU A 146 0.43 -18.29 3.21
N LEU A 147 0.87 -17.21 2.55
CA LEU A 147 2.27 -16.75 2.52
C LEU A 147 2.59 -15.93 3.77
N THR A 148 2.56 -16.59 4.92
CA THR A 148 2.73 -15.92 6.22
C THR A 148 4.17 -15.42 6.45
N PRO A 149 4.37 -14.26 7.09
CA PRO A 149 5.70 -13.75 7.43
C PRO A 149 6.55 -14.74 8.22
N ARG A 150 7.81 -14.94 7.83
CA ARG A 150 8.76 -15.87 8.47
C ARG A 150 9.59 -15.19 9.56
N LYS A 151 10.37 -15.97 10.32
CA LYS A 151 11.44 -15.44 11.19
C LYS A 151 12.31 -14.42 10.44
N GLY A 152 12.59 -13.28 11.09
CA GLY A 152 13.37 -12.18 10.53
C GLY A 152 12.67 -11.33 9.46
N ALA A 153 11.36 -11.51 9.22
CA ALA A 153 10.64 -10.74 8.19
C ALA A 153 10.63 -9.24 8.47
N VAL A 154 10.53 -8.83 9.74
CA VAL A 154 10.61 -7.41 10.14
C VAL A 154 11.93 -6.80 9.66
N ILE A 155 13.07 -7.42 9.99
CA ILE A 155 14.40 -6.92 9.61
C ILE A 155 14.53 -6.87 8.08
N ARG A 156 14.12 -7.94 7.36
CA ARG A 156 14.13 -7.93 5.89
C ARG A 156 13.32 -6.75 5.34
N SER A 157 12.10 -6.54 5.82
CA SER A 157 11.25 -5.46 5.34
C SER A 157 11.82 -4.08 5.63
N VAL A 158 12.46 -3.89 6.78
CA VAL A 158 13.16 -2.64 7.11
C VAL A 158 14.32 -2.39 6.14
N LEU A 159 15.13 -3.42 5.85
CA LEU A 159 16.26 -3.28 4.93
C LEU A 159 15.79 -2.98 3.50
N TYR A 160 14.75 -3.65 3.01
CA TYR A 160 14.16 -3.34 1.70
C TYR A 160 13.51 -1.95 1.67
N SER A 161 12.94 -1.47 2.78
CA SER A 161 12.42 -0.10 2.88
C SER A 161 13.52 0.94 2.68
N GLN A 162 14.78 0.65 3.06
CA GLN A 162 15.91 1.55 2.79
C GLN A 162 16.14 1.73 1.29
N ILE A 163 15.93 0.69 0.48
CA ILE A 163 16.05 0.78 -0.98
C ILE A 163 15.05 1.79 -1.53
N TYR A 164 13.80 1.75 -1.04
CA TYR A 164 12.79 2.75 -1.40
C TYR A 164 13.21 4.16 -0.98
N VAL A 165 13.61 4.35 0.29
CA VAL A 165 14.00 5.66 0.82
C VAL A 165 15.13 6.27 -0.01
N VAL A 166 16.19 5.49 -0.29
CA VAL A 166 17.32 5.95 -1.11
C VAL A 166 16.87 6.27 -2.53
N ALA A 167 16.09 5.39 -3.17
CA ALA A 167 15.62 5.63 -4.53
C ALA A 167 14.72 6.87 -4.64
N ALA A 168 13.77 7.04 -3.70
CA ALA A 168 12.88 8.18 -3.65
C ALA A 168 13.66 9.49 -3.44
N LEU A 169 14.59 9.54 -2.47
CA LEU A 169 15.44 10.71 -2.25
C LEU A 169 16.26 11.07 -3.49
N LEU A 170 16.90 10.09 -4.13
CA LEU A 170 17.71 10.33 -5.34
C LEU A 170 16.87 10.94 -6.48
N ILE A 171 15.68 10.38 -6.73
CA ILE A 171 14.78 10.89 -7.77
C ILE A 171 14.21 12.26 -7.39
N ASP A 172 13.84 12.45 -6.13
CA ASP A 172 13.29 13.71 -5.63
C ASP A 172 14.29 14.86 -5.76
N PHE A 173 15.56 14.63 -5.43
CA PHE A 173 16.61 15.63 -5.64
C PHE A 173 16.93 15.85 -7.12
N ALA A 174 16.92 14.80 -7.94
CA ALA A 174 17.23 14.91 -9.36
C ALA A 174 16.15 15.66 -10.16
N LEU A 175 14.88 15.54 -9.78
CA LEU A 175 13.73 16.07 -10.52
C LEU A 175 13.03 17.24 -9.81
N ASP A 176 13.60 17.72 -8.70
CA ASP A 176 12.93 18.62 -7.77
C ASP A 176 11.54 18.11 -7.32
N ALA A 177 11.35 16.79 -7.24
CA ALA A 177 10.09 16.17 -6.84
C ALA A 177 9.96 16.05 -5.31
N ASN A 178 8.86 15.44 -4.86
CA ASN A 178 8.59 15.17 -3.44
C ASN A 178 7.78 13.85 -3.26
N TYR A 179 8.19 12.79 -3.94
CA TYR A 179 7.54 11.49 -3.87
C TYR A 179 7.63 10.89 -2.47
N GLY A 180 6.52 10.35 -1.97
CA GLY A 180 6.47 9.76 -0.63
C GLY A 180 6.77 10.77 0.49
N TYR A 181 6.73 12.07 0.21
CA TYR A 181 7.05 13.16 1.13
C TYR A 181 8.49 13.09 1.67
N MET A 182 9.47 12.74 0.83
CA MET A 182 10.87 12.59 1.25
C MET A 182 11.66 13.91 1.28
N ARG A 183 11.13 15.00 0.73
CA ARG A 183 11.75 16.34 0.81
C ARG A 183 10.94 17.31 1.66
N GLU A 184 9.61 17.27 1.56
CA GLU A 184 8.70 18.14 2.30
C GLU A 184 7.47 17.37 2.79
N LYS A 185 6.92 17.77 3.95
CA LYS A 185 5.70 17.19 4.48
C LYS A 185 4.49 17.55 3.61
N SER A 186 3.46 16.71 3.65
CA SER A 186 2.19 17.04 3.01
C SER A 186 1.57 18.30 3.64
N ALA A 187 1.06 19.21 2.80
CA ALA A 187 0.28 20.35 3.24
C ALA A 187 -1.12 19.96 3.76
N ALA A 188 -1.58 18.72 3.50
CA ALA A 188 -2.91 18.25 3.87
C ALA A 188 -3.08 17.91 5.36
N GLY A 189 -2.01 18.06 6.16
CA GLY A 189 -1.99 17.73 7.59
C GLY A 189 -1.86 16.22 7.82
N SER A 190 -0.89 15.78 8.61
CA SER A 190 -0.68 14.36 8.89
C SER A 190 0.09 14.10 10.18
N LEU A 191 0.27 12.83 10.55
CA LEU A 191 1.16 12.44 11.66
C LEU A 191 2.57 13.04 11.50
N MET A 192 3.02 13.27 10.26
CA MET A 192 4.35 13.83 9.97
C MET A 192 4.54 15.22 10.57
N ASP A 193 3.46 16.00 10.78
CA ASP A 193 3.54 17.36 11.30
C ASP A 193 4.15 17.40 12.71
N TYR A 194 3.96 16.32 13.48
CA TYR A 194 4.44 16.17 14.85
C TYR A 194 5.85 15.58 14.96
N LEU A 195 6.48 15.20 13.85
CA LEU A 195 7.76 14.45 13.84
C LEU A 195 9.01 15.34 13.64
N GLY A 196 8.89 16.65 13.83
CA GLY A 196 10.03 17.59 13.69
C GLY A 196 10.37 17.98 12.25
N PRO A 197 11.41 18.79 12.01
CA PRO A 197 11.76 19.31 10.68
C PRO A 197 12.41 18.25 9.78
N TRP A 198 12.56 18.54 8.49
CA TRP A 198 13.40 17.73 7.59
C TRP A 198 14.87 17.76 8.05
N PRO A 199 15.63 16.65 8.01
CA PRO A 199 15.24 15.28 7.65
C PRO A 199 14.78 14.43 8.86
N ILE A 200 14.62 15.01 10.05
CA ILE A 200 14.31 14.30 11.30
C ILE A 200 12.99 13.51 11.22
N TYR A 201 11.96 14.04 10.58
CA TYR A 201 10.70 13.32 10.44
C TYR A 201 10.84 12.02 9.61
N ILE A 202 11.78 11.96 8.66
CA ILE A 202 12.02 10.75 7.86
C ILE A 202 12.60 9.64 8.74
N ILE A 203 13.47 10.00 9.69
CA ILE A 203 14.00 9.06 10.68
C ILE A 203 12.87 8.54 11.57
N TRP A 204 12.01 9.43 12.06
CA TRP A 204 10.86 9.02 12.86
C TRP A 204 9.86 8.16 12.09
N MET A 205 9.61 8.45 10.81
CA MET A 205 8.77 7.60 9.96
C MET A 205 9.34 6.19 9.84
N GLN A 206 10.66 6.03 9.73
CA GLN A 206 11.30 4.72 9.74
C GLN A 206 11.16 4.02 11.09
N VAL A 207 11.37 4.74 12.21
CA VAL A 207 11.18 4.19 13.56
C VAL A 207 9.73 3.73 13.78
N LEU A 208 8.75 4.55 13.42
CA LEU A 208 7.34 4.20 13.49
C LEU A 208 7.03 3.00 12.59
N GLY A 209 7.56 2.96 11.38
CA GLY A 209 7.47 1.82 10.48
C GLY A 209 8.00 0.53 11.12
N MET A 210 9.17 0.57 11.77
CA MET A 210 9.73 -0.57 12.50
C MET A 210 8.83 -1.05 13.64
N ILE A 211 8.28 -0.12 14.41
CA ILE A 211 7.34 -0.43 15.50
C ILE A 211 6.11 -1.13 14.94
N VAL A 212 5.47 -0.55 13.91
CA VAL A 212 4.27 -1.12 13.30
C VAL A 212 4.56 -2.47 12.63
N PHE A 213 5.70 -2.63 11.94
CA PHE A 213 6.09 -3.93 11.38
C PHE A 213 6.24 -4.99 12.47
N THR A 214 6.81 -4.62 13.62
CA THR A 214 6.94 -5.52 14.77
C THR A 214 5.57 -5.92 15.31
N LEU A 215 4.66 -4.96 15.50
CA LEU A 215 3.29 -5.23 15.94
C LEU A 215 2.53 -6.14 14.96
N LEU A 216 2.65 -5.89 13.66
CA LEU A 216 2.05 -6.70 12.61
C LEU A 216 2.64 -8.12 12.53
N TYR A 217 3.89 -8.31 12.99
CA TYR A 217 4.53 -9.62 13.04
C TYR A 217 4.09 -10.46 14.25
N LEU A 218 3.61 -9.85 15.34
CA LEU A 218 3.26 -10.53 16.60
C LEU A 218 2.33 -11.75 16.41
N PRO A 219 1.27 -11.72 15.58
CA PRO A 219 0.39 -12.88 15.38
C PRO A 219 1.10 -14.10 14.79
N PHE A 220 2.23 -13.91 14.11
CA PHE A 220 3.00 -14.97 13.46
C PHE A 220 4.18 -15.46 14.31
N TRP A 221 4.49 -14.77 15.42
CA TRP A 221 5.69 -15.06 16.20
C TRP A 221 5.68 -16.46 16.82
N LYS A 222 4.56 -16.87 17.44
CA LYS A 222 4.44 -18.20 18.08
C LYS A 222 4.64 -19.35 17.09
N LYS A 223 3.98 -19.28 15.92
CA LYS A 223 4.12 -20.28 14.83
C LYS A 223 5.58 -20.39 14.37
N ASN A 224 6.25 -19.25 14.24
CA ASN A 224 7.63 -19.21 13.82
C ASN A 224 8.58 -19.72 14.93
N ALA A 225 8.30 -19.48 16.21
CA ALA A 225 9.15 -19.89 17.33
C ALA A 225 9.26 -21.42 17.48
N SER A 226 8.24 -22.16 17.04
CA SER A 226 8.21 -23.63 17.07
C SER A 226 8.89 -24.33 15.88
N ASP A 227 9.23 -23.59 14.81
CA ASP A 227 9.97 -24.08 13.63
C ASP A 227 11.48 -23.87 13.80
#